data_AF-A0A4Y3PTJ2-F1
#
_entry.id   AF-A0A4Y3PTJ2-F1
#
_cell.length_a   1.000
_cell.length_b   1.000
_cell.length_c   1.000
_cell.angle_alpha   90.00
_cell.angle_beta   90.00
_cell.angle_gamma   90.00
#
_symmetry.space_group_name_H-M   'P 1'
#
loop_
_entity.id
_entity.type
_entity.pdbx_description
1 polymer ?
#
loop_
_entity_poly.entity_id
_entity_poly.type
_entity_poly.pdbx_seq_one_letter_code
_entity_poly.pdbx_strand_id
1 'polypeptide(L)'
;MTQANPWKAEWDVTQELAQALIYSQFPALSSMRVKRLGDGWDNTVYLVGAKYVFRFPRRKLAVELIGREGRLLPKLAPYVTLPYAKPLFYGEGTPEYPVPFLGYVYVQGEFPVGLTDEQRASSGPLLARFLKRLHAFPVAIAKENGVLADHRALLDVAARKAKMVQLLADPHLPFEESDRSLLMDYLHDLNAKRLQPKEVFMHGDLHFKNMLVTPNGQIAGIVDWGDMCIGHPGCDLNIAYSFLPPEARDDFFREYGEVDEETKLLARLMAVYIPMLIYRQAKDTGDTRVAQEARDIIKRALAESC
;
A
#
# COMPACT_ATOMS: atom_id res chain seq x y z
N MET A 1 24.59 -12.78 -21.52
CA MET A 1 24.02 -13.29 -20.26
C MET A 1 22.60 -12.74 -20.17
N THR A 2 21.60 -13.55 -20.47
CA THR A 2 20.18 -13.20 -20.33
C THR A 2 19.92 -12.82 -18.88
N GLN A 3 19.51 -11.57 -18.61
CA GLN A 3 19.00 -11.18 -17.30
C GLN A 3 17.85 -12.14 -16.96
N ALA A 4 18.06 -12.99 -15.96
CA ALA A 4 16.98 -13.82 -15.43
C ALA A 4 15.85 -12.88 -15.01
N ASN A 5 14.63 -13.14 -15.48
CA ASN A 5 13.47 -12.34 -15.12
C ASN A 5 13.36 -12.31 -13.58
N PRO A 6 13.54 -11.14 -12.92
CA PRO A 6 13.53 -11.05 -11.45
C PRO A 6 12.17 -11.41 -10.84
N TRP A 7 11.15 -11.58 -11.68
CA TRP A 7 9.78 -11.92 -11.33
C TRP A 7 9.45 -13.40 -11.53
N LYS A 8 10.42 -14.24 -11.91
CA LYS A 8 10.18 -15.69 -12.03
C LYS A 8 9.99 -16.30 -10.63
N ALA A 9 8.92 -17.05 -10.44
CA ALA A 9 8.65 -17.76 -9.19
C ALA A 9 9.70 -18.86 -8.93
N GLU A 10 10.22 -18.91 -7.70
CA GLU A 10 11.05 -20.02 -7.20
C GLU A 10 10.18 -21.19 -6.74
N TRP A 11 9.00 -20.89 -6.18
CA TRP A 11 7.99 -21.87 -5.79
C TRP A 11 6.66 -21.55 -6.46
N ASP A 12 6.10 -22.55 -7.13
CA ASP A 12 4.75 -22.50 -7.66
C ASP A 12 3.84 -23.34 -6.76
N VAL A 13 2.84 -22.69 -6.17
CA VAL A 13 1.88 -23.36 -5.29
C VAL A 13 0.60 -23.51 -6.07
N THR A 14 0.26 -24.74 -6.45
CA THR A 14 -1.02 -25.03 -7.12
C THR A 14 -2.17 -25.00 -6.11
N GLN A 15 -3.41 -24.97 -6.60
CA GLN A 15 -4.58 -24.99 -5.72
C GLN A 15 -4.64 -26.27 -4.89
N GLU A 16 -4.28 -27.41 -5.49
CA GLU A 16 -4.26 -28.71 -4.85
C GLU A 16 -3.21 -28.76 -3.75
N LEU A 17 -2.02 -28.21 -4.01
CA LEU A 17 -0.96 -28.11 -3.01
C LEU A 17 -1.36 -27.16 -1.87
N ALA A 18 -1.89 -25.98 -2.19
CA ALA A 18 -2.38 -25.04 -1.17
C ALA A 18 -3.44 -25.70 -0.28
N GLN A 19 -4.39 -26.43 -0.88
CA GLN A 19 -5.43 -27.15 -0.15
C GLN A 19 -4.83 -28.21 0.79
N ALA A 20 -3.89 -29.03 0.30
CA ALA A 20 -3.23 -30.05 1.11
C ALA A 20 -2.46 -29.43 2.30
N LEU A 21 -1.72 -28.34 2.06
CA LEU A 21 -0.98 -27.61 3.09
C LEU A 21 -1.91 -26.99 4.14
N ILE A 22 -3.00 -26.35 3.71
CA ILE A 22 -3.96 -25.71 4.62
C ILE A 22 -4.68 -26.77 5.46
N TYR A 23 -5.18 -27.84 4.85
CA TYR A 23 -6.01 -28.82 5.56
C TYR A 23 -5.21 -29.69 6.53
N SER A 24 -3.96 -30.00 6.19
CA SER A 24 -3.08 -30.78 7.07
C SER A 24 -2.71 -30.01 8.34
N GLN A 25 -2.47 -28.69 8.22
CA GLN A 25 -2.03 -27.86 9.35
C GLN A 25 -3.18 -27.16 10.09
N PHE A 26 -4.32 -26.94 9.42
CA PHE A 26 -5.50 -26.30 9.98
C PHE A 26 -6.78 -27.14 9.72
N PRO A 27 -6.97 -28.27 10.43
CA PRO A 27 -8.07 -29.20 10.15
C PRO A 27 -9.48 -28.58 10.21
N ALA A 28 -9.66 -27.52 11.00
CA ALA A 28 -10.92 -26.76 11.08
C ALA A 28 -11.34 -26.10 9.75
N LEU A 29 -10.42 -25.95 8.80
CA LEU A 29 -10.67 -25.37 7.47
C LEU A 29 -10.94 -26.42 6.40
N SER A 30 -10.87 -27.73 6.73
CA SER A 30 -10.95 -28.84 5.77
C SER A 30 -12.23 -28.90 4.92
N SER A 31 -13.34 -28.30 5.41
CA SER A 31 -14.60 -28.22 4.68
C SER A 31 -14.76 -26.95 3.84
N MET A 32 -13.79 -26.01 3.89
CA MET A 32 -13.90 -24.70 3.23
C MET A 32 -13.27 -24.73 1.84
N ARG A 33 -14.01 -24.30 0.82
CA ARG A 33 -13.50 -24.21 -0.55
C ARG A 33 -12.26 -23.32 -0.65
N VAL A 34 -11.19 -23.82 -1.26
CA VAL A 34 -9.99 -23.04 -1.63
C VAL A 34 -10.15 -22.56 -3.07
N LYS A 35 -10.04 -21.25 -3.30
CA LYS A 35 -10.13 -20.62 -4.62
C LYS A 35 -8.97 -19.66 -4.82
N ARG A 36 -8.25 -19.78 -5.92
CA ARG A 36 -7.21 -18.82 -6.28
C ARG A 36 -7.81 -17.42 -6.51
N LEU A 37 -7.27 -16.40 -5.84
CA LEU A 37 -7.63 -15.00 -6.06
C LEU A 37 -6.73 -14.34 -7.11
N GLY A 38 -5.46 -14.72 -7.14
CA GLY A 38 -4.48 -14.19 -8.09
C GLY A 38 -3.05 -14.43 -7.62
N ASP A 39 -2.12 -13.94 -8.42
CA ASP A 39 -0.70 -13.86 -8.07
C ASP A 39 -0.37 -12.40 -7.75
N GLY A 40 0.03 -12.14 -6.50
CA GLY A 40 0.79 -10.93 -6.21
C GLY A 40 2.22 -11.08 -6.77
N TRP A 41 2.98 -9.99 -6.75
CA TRP A 41 4.40 -10.01 -7.13
C TRP A 41 5.22 -10.98 -6.27
N ASP A 42 4.85 -11.15 -5.00
CA ASP A 42 5.61 -11.91 -4.01
C ASP A 42 4.94 -13.22 -3.56
N ASN A 43 3.62 -13.33 -3.70
CA ASN A 43 2.84 -14.41 -3.10
C ASN A 43 1.80 -14.97 -4.07
N THR A 44 1.55 -16.27 -4.00
CA THR A 44 0.33 -16.88 -4.54
C THR A 44 -0.77 -16.74 -3.49
N VAL A 45 -1.95 -16.25 -3.89
CA VAL A 45 -3.01 -15.87 -2.96
C VAL A 45 -4.27 -16.70 -3.17
N TYR A 46 -4.77 -17.30 -2.08
CA TYR A 46 -5.95 -18.15 -2.07
C TYR A 46 -7.01 -17.64 -1.09
N LEU A 47 -8.25 -17.50 -1.55
CA LEU A 47 -9.42 -17.34 -0.70
C LEU A 47 -9.83 -18.71 -0.18
N VAL A 48 -10.07 -18.81 1.13
CA VAL A 48 -10.54 -20.02 1.80
C VAL A 48 -11.90 -19.74 2.42
N GLY A 49 -12.92 -20.43 1.90
CA GLY A 49 -14.32 -20.11 2.15
C GLY A 49 -14.66 -18.73 1.60
N ALA A 50 -15.10 -17.83 2.47
CA ALA A 50 -15.34 -16.42 2.17
C ALA A 50 -14.75 -15.48 3.23
N LYS A 51 -13.90 -16.02 4.12
CA LYS A 51 -13.49 -15.35 5.37
C LYS A 51 -11.99 -15.19 5.51
N TYR A 52 -11.21 -16.02 4.84
CA TYR A 52 -9.77 -16.06 5.02
C TYR A 52 -9.03 -16.00 3.70
N VAL A 53 -7.87 -15.36 3.72
CA VAL A 53 -6.93 -15.36 2.61
C VAL A 53 -5.62 -15.98 3.08
N PHE A 54 -5.08 -16.91 2.30
CA PHE A 54 -3.77 -17.49 2.52
C PHE A 54 -2.79 -16.97 1.48
N ARG A 55 -1.61 -16.56 1.94
CA ARG A 55 -0.51 -16.08 1.11
C ARG A 55 0.67 -17.04 1.24
N PHE A 56 1.11 -17.53 0.09
CA PHE A 56 2.25 -18.43 -0.03
C PHE A 56 3.39 -17.68 -0.74
N PRO A 57 4.49 -17.38 -0.04
CA PRO A 57 5.70 -16.83 -0.66
C PRO A 57 6.13 -17.61 -1.92
N ARG A 58 6.42 -16.88 -2.99
CA ARG A 58 6.91 -17.43 -4.27
C ARG A 58 8.42 -17.30 -4.43
N ARG A 59 9.08 -16.54 -3.55
CA ARG A 59 10.50 -16.15 -3.62
C ARG A 59 11.07 -16.01 -2.22
N LYS A 60 12.38 -16.19 -2.05
CA LYS A 60 13.05 -16.08 -0.74
C LYS A 60 12.82 -14.73 -0.06
N LEU A 61 12.86 -13.63 -0.82
CA LEU A 61 12.62 -12.29 -0.28
C LEU A 61 11.24 -12.18 0.39
N ALA A 62 10.21 -12.79 -0.21
CA ALA A 62 8.84 -12.77 0.31
C ALA A 62 8.69 -13.52 1.65
N VAL A 63 9.58 -14.47 1.94
CA VAL A 63 9.59 -15.22 3.20
C VAL A 63 9.93 -14.31 4.38
N GLU A 64 10.90 -13.41 4.20
CA GLU A 64 11.26 -12.46 5.24
C GLU A 64 10.14 -11.44 5.48
N LEU A 65 9.50 -10.98 4.40
CA LEU A 65 8.38 -10.04 4.47
C LEU A 65 7.18 -10.65 5.21
N ILE A 66 6.75 -11.86 4.81
CA ILE A 66 5.60 -12.52 5.44
C ILE A 66 5.90 -12.87 6.91
N GLY A 67 7.14 -13.25 7.23
CA GLY A 67 7.57 -13.49 8.61
C GLY A 67 7.52 -12.22 9.46
N ARG A 68 7.89 -11.07 8.91
CA ARG A 68 7.78 -9.76 9.59
C ARG A 68 6.32 -9.39 9.84
N GLU A 69 5.46 -9.55 8.84
CA GLU A 69 4.00 -9.35 9.00
C GLU A 69 3.44 -10.21 10.14
N GLY A 70 3.77 -11.50 10.15
CA GLY A 70 3.32 -12.46 11.15
C GLY A 70 3.64 -12.07 12.60
N ARG A 71 4.80 -11.43 12.82
CA ARG A 71 5.23 -10.95 14.15
C ARG A 71 4.59 -9.62 14.55
N LEU A 72 4.38 -8.71 13.60
CA LEU A 72 4.00 -7.32 13.90
C LEU A 72 2.51 -7.04 13.83
N LEU A 73 1.82 -7.53 12.82
CA LEU A 73 0.41 -7.21 12.61
C LEU A 73 -0.47 -7.58 13.81
N PRO A 74 -0.23 -8.68 14.56
CA PRO A 74 -0.97 -8.93 15.79
C PRO A 74 -0.77 -7.86 16.87
N LYS A 75 0.43 -7.26 16.96
CA LYS A 75 0.79 -6.23 17.95
C LYS A 75 0.14 -4.87 17.66
N LEU A 76 -0.35 -4.67 16.43
CA LEU A 76 -1.09 -3.45 16.04
C LEU A 76 -2.54 -3.44 16.54
N ALA A 77 -3.09 -4.56 17.01
CA ALA A 77 -4.50 -4.65 17.41
C ALA A 77 -4.96 -3.59 18.44
N PRO A 78 -4.13 -3.15 19.41
CA PRO A 78 -4.50 -2.04 20.31
C PRO A 78 -4.48 -0.66 19.66
N TYR A 79 -3.80 -0.52 18.51
CA TYR A 79 -3.56 0.76 17.84
C TYR A 79 -4.48 0.95 16.63
N VAL A 80 -4.74 -0.11 15.87
CA VAL A 80 -5.48 -0.01 14.60
C VAL A 80 -6.95 -0.38 14.79
N THR A 81 -7.85 0.54 14.43
CA THR A 81 -9.31 0.34 14.54
C THR A 81 -9.99 -0.02 13.23
N LEU A 82 -9.34 0.25 12.10
CA LEU A 82 -9.85 -0.19 10.79
C LEU A 82 -9.57 -1.68 10.62
N PRO A 83 -10.46 -2.44 9.96
CA PRO A 83 -10.14 -3.79 9.52
C PRO A 83 -8.85 -3.79 8.71
N TYR A 84 -7.98 -4.76 9.00
CA TYR A 84 -6.71 -4.92 8.30
C TYR A 84 -6.43 -6.41 8.12
N ALA A 85 -5.50 -6.73 7.22
CA ALA A 85 -5.08 -8.11 6.96
C ALA A 85 -4.32 -8.68 8.17
N LYS A 86 -5.02 -8.99 9.26
CA LYS A 86 -4.45 -9.57 10.48
C LYS A 86 -4.20 -11.07 10.27
N PRO A 87 -2.97 -11.57 10.50
CA PRO A 87 -2.67 -13.00 10.47
C PRO A 87 -3.44 -13.74 11.57
N LEU A 88 -3.99 -14.91 11.22
CA LEU A 88 -4.70 -15.83 12.11
C LEU A 88 -4.14 -17.26 12.06
N PHE A 89 -3.54 -17.65 10.93
CA PHE A 89 -3.01 -18.99 10.71
C PHE A 89 -1.54 -18.90 10.34
N TYR A 90 -0.71 -19.70 10.99
CA TYR A 90 0.74 -19.70 10.85
C TYR A 90 1.18 -21.07 10.36
N GLY A 91 1.42 -21.17 9.06
CA GLY A 91 1.78 -22.41 8.39
C GLY A 91 3.29 -22.61 8.33
N GLU A 92 3.71 -23.84 8.56
CA GLU A 92 5.10 -24.29 8.48
C GLU A 92 5.42 -24.89 7.10
N GLY A 93 6.71 -24.89 6.77
CA GLY A 93 7.20 -25.53 5.55
C GLY A 93 7.11 -27.06 5.61
N THR A 94 7.00 -27.67 4.44
CA THR A 94 6.95 -29.12 4.19
C THR A 94 7.99 -29.49 3.11
N PRO A 95 8.31 -30.78 2.90
CA PRO A 95 9.18 -31.17 1.79
C PRO A 95 8.72 -30.66 0.41
N GLU A 96 7.41 -30.59 0.19
CA GLU A 96 6.80 -30.13 -1.06
C GLU A 96 6.77 -28.59 -1.17
N TYR A 97 6.76 -27.88 -0.05
CA TYR A 97 6.78 -26.43 0.02
C TYR A 97 7.59 -25.95 1.25
N PRO A 98 8.90 -25.66 1.11
CA PRO A 98 9.84 -25.63 2.25
C PRO A 98 9.87 -24.32 3.03
N VAL A 99 8.89 -23.42 2.81
CA VAL A 99 8.87 -22.08 3.42
C VAL A 99 7.56 -21.84 4.16
N PRO A 100 7.54 -20.96 5.18
CA PRO A 100 6.32 -20.65 5.91
C PRO A 100 5.31 -19.90 5.03
N PHE A 101 4.04 -20.01 5.41
CA PHE A 101 2.92 -19.30 4.79
C PHE A 101 1.95 -18.81 5.87
N LEU A 102 1.20 -17.74 5.59
CA LEU A 102 0.26 -17.17 6.56
C LEU A 102 -1.16 -17.14 5.99
N GLY A 103 -2.13 -17.39 6.88
CA GLY A 103 -3.54 -17.16 6.64
C GLY A 103 -4.04 -15.96 7.44
N TYR A 104 -4.84 -15.12 6.80
CA TYR A 104 -5.26 -13.80 7.28
C TYR A 104 -6.79 -13.70 7.30
N VAL A 105 -7.32 -12.78 8.10
CA VAL A 105 -8.69 -12.29 7.88
C VAL A 105 -8.81 -11.72 6.46
N TYR A 106 -9.83 -12.14 5.72
CA TYR A 106 -10.15 -11.53 4.45
C TYR A 106 -10.86 -10.19 4.69
N VAL A 107 -10.18 -9.10 4.33
CA VAL A 107 -10.75 -7.75 4.39
C VAL A 107 -11.65 -7.58 3.17
N GLN A 108 -12.94 -7.37 3.41
CA GLN A 108 -13.95 -7.23 2.37
C GLN A 108 -13.99 -5.78 1.86
N GLY A 109 -14.15 -5.62 0.54
CA GLY A 109 -14.34 -4.33 -0.10
C GLY A 109 -13.78 -4.28 -1.51
N GLU A 110 -13.86 -3.11 -2.12
CA GLU A 110 -13.31 -2.83 -3.44
C GLU A 110 -12.24 -1.75 -3.36
N PHE A 111 -11.33 -1.70 -4.34
CA PHE A 111 -10.42 -0.55 -4.44
C PHE A 111 -11.23 0.73 -4.69
N PRO A 112 -10.88 1.86 -4.05
CA PRO A 112 -11.62 3.10 -4.17
C PRO A 112 -11.36 3.75 -5.53
N VAL A 113 -12.07 3.26 -6.55
CA VAL A 113 -11.92 3.68 -7.94
C VAL A 113 -13.25 4.20 -8.45
N GLY A 114 -13.27 5.46 -8.90
CA GLY A 114 -14.49 6.13 -9.39
C GLY A 114 -15.42 6.64 -8.28
N LEU A 115 -14.90 6.89 -7.07
CA LEU A 115 -15.66 7.49 -5.97
C LEU A 115 -15.86 8.99 -6.17
N THR A 116 -17.01 9.51 -5.74
CA THR A 116 -17.27 10.95 -5.66
C THR A 116 -16.45 11.60 -4.53
N ASP A 117 -16.37 12.92 -4.56
CA ASP A 117 -15.65 13.69 -3.54
C ASP A 117 -16.33 13.58 -2.17
N GLU A 118 -17.66 13.52 -2.12
CA GLU A 118 -18.42 13.30 -0.87
C GLU A 118 -18.13 11.92 -0.28
N GLN A 119 -18.07 10.88 -1.12
CA GLN A 119 -17.72 9.52 -0.67
C GLN A 119 -16.31 9.48 -0.09
N ARG A 120 -15.34 10.14 -0.73
CA ARG A 120 -13.96 10.25 -0.25
C ARG A 120 -13.89 11.02 1.06
N ALA A 121 -14.51 12.20 1.12
CA ALA A 121 -14.54 13.06 2.29
C ALA A 121 -15.11 12.34 3.52
N SER A 122 -16.13 11.49 3.34
CA SER A 122 -16.74 10.72 4.44
C SER A 122 -15.76 9.81 5.20
N SER A 123 -14.66 9.40 4.56
CA SER A 123 -13.63 8.55 5.18
C SER A 123 -12.50 9.34 5.86
N GLY A 124 -12.44 10.66 5.68
CA GLY A 124 -11.37 11.52 6.17
C GLY A 124 -11.10 11.36 7.68
N PRO A 125 -12.11 11.53 8.55
CA PRO A 125 -11.91 11.38 9.99
C PRO A 125 -11.46 9.97 10.42
N LEU A 126 -11.93 8.92 9.74
CA LEU A 126 -11.53 7.55 10.04
C LEU A 126 -10.08 7.27 9.64
N LEU A 127 -9.66 7.75 8.47
CA LEU A 127 -8.28 7.64 8.00
C LEU A 127 -7.32 8.44 8.88
N ALA A 128 -7.70 9.66 9.29
CA ALA A 128 -6.91 10.50 10.18
C ALA A 128 -6.66 9.80 11.53
N ARG A 129 -7.71 9.26 12.18
CA ARG A 129 -7.56 8.50 13.44
C ARG A 129 -6.73 7.25 13.27
N PHE A 130 -6.92 6.51 12.18
CA PHE A 130 -6.14 5.33 11.86
C PHE A 130 -4.65 5.65 11.79
N LEU A 131 -4.27 6.64 10.97
CA LEU A 131 -2.87 7.04 10.79
C LEU A 131 -2.27 7.60 12.07
N LYS A 132 -3.02 8.41 12.82
CA LYS A 132 -2.58 8.94 14.12
C LYS A 132 -2.20 7.81 15.09
N ARG A 133 -3.04 6.78 15.18
CA ARG A 133 -2.78 5.65 16.08
C ARG A 133 -1.70 4.71 15.54
N LEU A 134 -1.63 4.52 14.22
CA LEU A 134 -0.56 3.75 13.57
C LEU A 134 0.81 4.38 13.84
N HIS A 135 0.93 5.69 13.62
CA HIS A 135 2.18 6.44 13.83
C HIS A 135 2.56 6.56 15.31
N ALA A 136 1.62 6.34 16.23
CA ALA A 136 1.88 6.24 17.66
C ALA A 136 2.37 4.84 18.10
N PHE A 137 2.44 3.85 17.20
CA PHE A 137 2.98 2.53 17.52
C PHE A 137 4.47 2.65 17.88
N PRO A 138 4.94 2.04 18.98
CA PRO A 138 6.31 2.22 19.45
C PRO A 138 7.36 1.73 18.44
N VAL A 139 8.19 2.66 17.96
CA VAL A 139 9.29 2.38 17.03
C VAL A 139 10.27 1.34 17.58
N ALA A 140 10.52 1.32 18.89
CA ALA A 140 11.37 0.31 19.53
C ALA A 140 10.83 -1.11 19.29
N ILE A 141 9.52 -1.32 19.49
CA ILE A 141 8.88 -2.62 19.25
C ILE A 141 8.95 -2.97 17.76
N ALA A 142 8.78 -1.99 16.86
CA ALA A 142 8.94 -2.22 15.42
C ALA A 142 10.37 -2.70 15.07
N LYS A 143 11.41 -2.02 15.57
CA LYS A 143 12.83 -2.37 15.36
C LYS A 143 13.14 -3.77 15.90
N GLU A 144 12.70 -4.09 17.11
CA GLU A 144 12.87 -5.42 17.74
C GLU A 144 12.25 -6.57 16.92
N ASN A 145 11.24 -6.28 16.10
CA ASN A 145 10.57 -7.28 15.26
C ASN A 145 11.06 -7.28 13.80
N GLY A 146 12.16 -6.55 13.52
CA GLY A 146 12.87 -6.57 12.25
C GLY A 146 12.38 -5.56 11.22
N VAL A 147 11.73 -4.48 11.65
CA VAL A 147 11.36 -3.35 10.77
C VAL A 147 12.58 -2.46 10.56
N LEU A 148 12.84 -2.13 9.30
CA LEU A 148 13.97 -1.31 8.89
C LEU A 148 13.57 0.16 8.77
N ALA A 149 14.50 1.05 9.12
CA ALA A 149 14.35 2.49 8.89
C ALA A 149 14.70 2.85 7.43
N ASP A 150 13.88 3.70 6.81
CA ASP A 150 14.05 4.35 5.49
C ASP A 150 14.79 3.53 4.41
N HIS A 151 14.45 2.25 4.27
CA HIS A 151 15.11 1.37 3.29
C HIS A 151 14.82 1.74 1.83
N ARG A 152 13.84 2.63 1.58
CA ARG A 152 13.43 3.10 0.24
C ARG A 152 13.96 4.50 -0.10
N ALA A 153 14.68 5.17 0.80
CA ALA A 153 15.15 6.55 0.64
C ALA A 153 14.01 7.50 0.25
N LEU A 154 12.88 7.42 0.96
CA LEU A 154 11.65 8.15 0.62
C LEU A 154 11.81 9.67 0.75
N LEU A 155 12.81 10.12 1.50
CA LEU A 155 13.11 11.53 1.74
C LEU A 155 13.94 12.19 0.63
N ASP A 156 14.40 11.43 -0.37
CA ASP A 156 15.20 11.97 -1.48
C ASP A 156 14.31 12.63 -2.54
N VAL A 157 13.81 13.83 -2.21
CA VAL A 157 12.94 14.61 -3.09
C VAL A 157 13.58 14.88 -4.45
N ALA A 158 14.89 15.11 -4.50
CA ALA A 158 15.60 15.37 -5.75
C ALA A 158 15.58 14.14 -6.67
N ALA A 159 15.84 12.95 -6.12
CA ALA A 159 15.73 11.71 -6.89
C ALA A 159 14.30 11.46 -7.38
N ARG A 160 13.28 11.73 -6.56
CA ARG A 160 11.86 11.57 -6.96
C ARG A 160 11.47 12.56 -8.06
N LYS A 161 11.87 13.83 -7.92
CA LYS A 161 11.69 14.87 -8.95
C LYS A 161 12.32 14.43 -10.27
N ALA A 162 13.58 14.01 -10.25
CA ALA A 162 14.27 13.51 -11.43
C ALA A 162 13.54 12.32 -12.07
N LYS A 163 13.04 11.38 -11.24
CA LYS A 163 12.28 10.22 -11.73
C LYS A 163 10.95 10.62 -12.37
N MET A 164 10.21 11.57 -11.80
CA MET A 164 8.97 12.08 -12.38
C MET A 164 9.21 12.78 -13.72
N VAL A 165 10.27 13.60 -13.82
CA VAL A 165 10.67 14.21 -15.10
C VAL A 165 10.99 13.15 -16.15
N GLN A 166 11.69 12.07 -15.79
CA GLN A 166 11.93 10.95 -16.70
C GLN A 166 10.64 10.26 -17.15
N LEU A 167 9.68 10.05 -16.25
CA LEU A 167 8.39 9.45 -16.59
C LEU A 167 7.57 10.34 -17.54
N LEU A 168 7.61 11.66 -17.35
CA LEU A 168 6.93 12.62 -18.24
C LEU A 168 7.57 12.71 -19.63
N ALA A 169 8.86 12.45 -19.73
CA ALA A 169 9.61 12.45 -20.98
C ALA A 169 9.53 11.12 -21.75
N ASP A 170 8.95 10.06 -21.15
CA ASP A 170 8.85 8.74 -21.77
C ASP A 170 7.75 8.74 -22.85
N PRO A 171 8.10 8.59 -24.16
CA PRO A 171 7.12 8.62 -25.24
C PRO A 171 6.16 7.42 -25.22
N HIS A 172 6.47 6.36 -24.47
CA HIS A 172 5.61 5.19 -24.30
C HIS A 172 4.62 5.34 -23.15
N LEU A 173 4.72 6.42 -22.36
CA LEU A 173 3.81 6.72 -21.26
C LEU A 173 3.04 8.02 -21.55
N PRO A 174 2.00 7.98 -22.39
CA PRO A 174 1.33 9.20 -22.82
C PRO A 174 0.57 9.84 -21.66
N PHE A 175 0.86 11.11 -21.37
CA PHE A 175 0.02 11.99 -20.57
C PHE A 175 -0.73 12.94 -21.50
N GLU A 176 -1.94 13.34 -21.13
CA GLU A 176 -2.62 14.45 -21.81
C GLU A 176 -1.82 15.75 -21.61
N GLU A 177 -1.87 16.65 -22.58
CA GLU A 177 -1.07 17.89 -22.56
C GLU A 177 -1.34 18.73 -21.30
N SER A 178 -2.60 18.84 -20.89
CA SER A 178 -3.02 19.54 -19.67
C SER A 178 -2.42 18.92 -18.41
N ASP A 179 -2.47 17.59 -18.28
CA ASP A 179 -1.88 16.87 -17.14
C ASP A 179 -0.36 17.03 -17.12
N ARG A 180 0.28 16.98 -18.29
CA ARG A 180 1.73 17.16 -18.42
C ARG A 180 2.15 18.57 -18.02
N SER A 181 1.41 19.59 -18.45
CA SER A 181 1.67 20.98 -18.05
C SER A 181 1.54 21.14 -16.53
N LEU A 182 0.44 20.68 -15.96
CA LEU A 182 0.18 20.76 -14.52
C LEU A 182 1.29 20.08 -13.68
N LEU A 183 1.73 18.89 -14.11
CA LEU A 183 2.84 18.18 -13.47
C LEU A 183 4.16 18.92 -13.63
N MET A 184 4.46 19.47 -14.81
CA MET A 184 5.70 20.23 -15.03
C MET A 184 5.75 21.50 -14.20
N ASP A 185 4.63 22.22 -14.08
CA ASP A 185 4.52 23.42 -13.23
C ASP A 185 4.77 23.06 -11.76
N TYR A 186 4.10 22.02 -11.26
CA TYR A 186 4.34 21.50 -9.91
C TYR A 186 5.81 21.12 -9.68
N LEU A 187 6.42 20.41 -10.64
CA LEU A 187 7.82 20.00 -10.53
C LEU A 187 8.77 21.21 -10.63
N HIS A 188 8.44 22.25 -11.39
CA HIS A 188 9.23 23.47 -11.46
C HIS A 188 9.30 24.14 -10.08
N ASP A 189 8.15 24.29 -9.44
CA ASP A 189 8.01 24.93 -8.13
C ASP A 189 8.52 24.08 -6.96
N LEU A 190 8.65 22.76 -7.16
CA LEU A 190 9.19 21.83 -6.17
C LEU A 190 10.67 22.11 -5.91
N ASN A 191 10.93 23.03 -4.98
CA ASN A 191 12.24 23.38 -4.46
C ASN A 191 12.51 22.62 -3.16
N ALA A 192 13.34 21.59 -3.23
CA ALA A 192 13.60 20.75 -2.08
C ALA A 192 14.83 21.20 -1.30
N LYS A 193 14.59 21.72 -0.09
CA LYS A 193 15.58 21.60 0.99
C LYS A 193 15.62 20.14 1.45
N ARG A 194 16.72 19.73 2.08
CA ARG A 194 16.81 18.41 2.72
C ARG A 194 15.76 18.34 3.83
N LEU A 195 14.77 17.45 3.67
CA LEU A 195 13.73 17.22 4.67
C LEU A 195 14.35 16.67 5.96
N GLN A 196 13.88 17.15 7.11
CA GLN A 196 14.31 16.60 8.38
C GLN A 196 13.75 15.18 8.56
N PRO A 197 14.57 14.20 8.95
CA PRO A 197 14.07 12.86 9.21
C PRO A 197 13.16 12.87 10.44
N LYS A 198 12.10 12.08 10.37
CA LYS A 198 11.23 11.74 11.50
C LYS A 198 11.06 10.23 11.50
N GLU A 199 11.02 9.63 12.69
CA GLU A 199 10.86 8.19 12.84
C GLU A 199 9.51 7.86 13.45
N VAL A 200 8.56 7.44 12.62
CA VAL A 200 7.33 6.77 13.05
C VAL A 200 7.25 5.40 12.40
N PHE A 201 6.53 4.47 13.03
CA PHE A 201 6.12 3.24 12.34
C PHE A 201 5.02 3.57 11.34
N MET A 202 5.16 3.08 10.11
CA MET A 202 4.26 3.38 9.00
C MET A 202 3.92 2.14 8.18
N HIS A 203 2.79 2.20 7.46
CA HIS A 203 2.39 1.21 6.48
C HIS A 203 3.45 1.08 5.37
N GLY A 204 4.00 2.20 4.91
CA GLY A 204 5.15 2.21 4.00
C GLY A 204 4.79 2.28 2.53
N ASP A 205 3.62 1.76 2.16
CA ASP A 205 3.12 1.75 0.79
C ASP A 205 1.61 2.07 0.72
N LEU A 206 1.15 3.06 1.49
CA LEU A 206 -0.27 3.36 1.58
C LEU A 206 -0.77 4.16 0.35
N HIS A 207 -1.39 3.46 -0.59
CA HIS A 207 -2.03 4.03 -1.77
C HIS A 207 -3.39 3.36 -2.05
N PHE A 208 -4.17 3.85 -3.01
CA PHE A 208 -5.53 3.37 -3.26
C PHE A 208 -5.65 1.86 -3.51
N LYS A 209 -4.66 1.22 -4.15
CA LYS A 209 -4.66 -0.26 -4.34
C LYS A 209 -4.36 -1.07 -3.06
N ASN A 210 -4.08 -0.41 -1.94
CA ASN A 210 -3.86 -1.01 -0.61
C ASN A 210 -4.95 -0.58 0.39
N MET A 211 -6.01 0.06 -0.11
CA MET A 211 -7.20 0.44 0.63
C MET A 211 -8.43 -0.21 0.03
N LEU A 212 -9.35 -0.60 0.89
CA LEU A 212 -10.62 -1.17 0.49
C LEU A 212 -11.75 -0.29 1.01
N VAL A 213 -12.77 -0.08 0.19
CA VAL A 213 -13.98 0.64 0.56
C VAL A 213 -15.20 -0.28 0.53
N THR A 214 -16.19 0.07 1.35
CA THR A 214 -17.53 -0.49 1.29
C THR A 214 -18.21 -0.10 -0.03
N PRO A 215 -19.31 -0.76 -0.45
CA PRO A 215 -20.08 -0.36 -1.62
C PRO A 215 -20.54 1.11 -1.61
N ASN A 216 -20.64 1.71 -0.42
CA ASN A 216 -21.04 3.11 -0.25
C ASN A 216 -19.87 4.10 -0.35
N GLY A 217 -18.64 3.62 -0.56
CA GLY A 217 -17.43 4.44 -0.71
C GLY A 217 -16.69 4.76 0.59
N GLN A 218 -17.17 4.30 1.74
CA GLN A 218 -16.50 4.50 3.02
C GLN A 218 -15.34 3.49 3.22
N ILE A 219 -14.22 3.93 3.79
CA ILE A 219 -13.06 3.09 4.12
C ILE A 219 -13.47 1.85 4.94
N ALA A 220 -13.19 0.68 4.38
CA ALA A 220 -13.50 -0.63 4.95
C ALA A 220 -12.27 -1.33 5.51
N GLY A 221 -11.07 -1.05 5.00
CA GLY A 221 -9.85 -1.60 5.58
C GLY A 221 -8.59 -1.40 4.77
N ILE A 222 -7.47 -1.84 5.35
CA ILE A 222 -6.11 -1.64 4.83
C ILE A 222 -5.43 -3.01 4.63
N VAL A 223 -4.85 -3.21 3.45
CA VAL A 223 -4.20 -4.47 3.05
C VAL A 223 -2.78 -4.20 2.58
N ASP A 224 -2.02 -5.27 2.35
CA ASP A 224 -0.64 -5.25 1.85
C ASP A 224 0.37 -4.52 2.76
N TRP A 225 0.66 -5.16 3.89
CA TRP A 225 1.59 -4.65 4.91
C TRP A 225 3.04 -5.13 4.68
N GLY A 226 3.39 -5.57 3.48
CA GLY A 226 4.74 -6.09 3.19
C GLY A 226 5.84 -5.05 3.39
N ASP A 227 5.51 -3.79 3.12
CA ASP A 227 6.43 -2.65 3.08
C ASP A 227 6.51 -1.84 4.38
N MET A 228 5.94 -2.36 5.48
CA MET A 228 6.02 -1.72 6.80
C MET A 228 7.45 -1.31 7.12
N CYS A 229 7.62 -0.04 7.45
CA CYS A 229 8.92 0.54 7.72
C CYS A 229 8.86 1.60 8.82
N ILE A 230 10.04 2.06 9.24
CA ILE A 230 10.17 3.24 10.10
C ILE A 230 10.63 4.39 9.21
N GLY A 231 9.90 5.50 9.25
CA GLY A 231 10.19 6.62 8.37
C GLY A 231 9.34 7.84 8.67
N HIS A 232 9.38 8.80 7.76
CA HIS A 232 8.72 10.08 7.93
C HIS A 232 7.20 9.95 7.69
N PRO A 233 6.34 10.47 8.59
CA PRO A 233 4.88 10.27 8.53
C PRO A 233 4.24 10.82 7.25
N GLY A 234 4.89 11.81 6.62
CA GLY A 234 4.50 12.37 5.32
C GLY A 234 4.29 11.29 4.25
N CYS A 235 5.01 10.16 4.31
CA CYS A 235 4.86 9.09 3.34
C CYS A 235 3.47 8.42 3.39
N ASP A 236 2.92 8.17 4.58
CA ASP A 236 1.56 7.61 4.74
C ASP A 236 0.48 8.71 4.70
N LEU A 237 0.81 9.92 5.17
CA LEU A 237 -0.07 11.09 5.10
C LEU A 237 -0.32 11.57 3.67
N ASN A 238 0.35 10.98 2.67
CA ASN A 238 0.02 11.18 1.26
C ASN A 238 -1.48 10.99 0.99
N ILE A 239 -2.16 10.16 1.78
CA ILE A 239 -3.59 9.88 1.62
C ILE A 239 -4.49 11.11 1.74
N ALA A 240 -4.06 12.13 2.49
CA ALA A 240 -4.77 13.40 2.56
C ALA A 240 -4.84 14.10 1.19
N TYR A 241 -3.85 13.89 0.33
CA TYR A 241 -3.78 14.50 -0.99
C TYR A 241 -4.23 13.53 -2.09
N SER A 242 -3.89 12.24 -1.97
CA SER A 242 -4.19 11.25 -2.99
C SER A 242 -5.63 10.74 -2.95
N PHE A 243 -6.29 10.78 -1.78
CA PHE A 243 -7.65 10.26 -1.65
C PHE A 243 -8.69 11.33 -1.33
N LEU A 244 -8.41 12.28 -0.44
CA LEU A 244 -9.40 13.28 -0.03
C LEU A 244 -9.47 14.46 -1.02
N PRO A 245 -10.67 15.01 -1.27
CA PRO A 245 -10.79 16.27 -1.99
C PRO A 245 -10.20 17.43 -1.17
N PRO A 246 -9.77 18.54 -1.81
CA PRO A 246 -9.08 19.66 -1.14
C PRO A 246 -9.79 20.19 0.11
N GLU A 247 -11.12 20.35 0.03
CA GLU A 247 -11.97 20.87 1.10
C GLU A 247 -12.02 19.99 2.35
N ALA A 248 -11.67 18.71 2.25
CA ALA A 248 -11.68 17.77 3.38
C ALA A 248 -10.32 17.65 4.10
N ARG A 249 -9.26 18.29 3.58
CA ARG A 249 -7.89 18.14 4.09
C ARG A 249 -7.69 18.79 5.46
N ASP A 250 -8.29 19.95 5.68
CA ASP A 250 -8.14 20.68 6.95
C ASP A 250 -8.77 19.91 8.10
N ASP A 251 -9.95 19.32 7.90
CA ASP A 251 -10.60 18.48 8.90
C ASP A 251 -9.81 17.18 9.14
N PHE A 252 -9.22 16.59 8.09
CA PHE A 252 -8.31 15.45 8.24
C PHE A 252 -7.09 15.79 9.12
N PHE A 253 -6.41 16.91 8.85
CA PHE A 253 -5.24 17.30 9.64
C PHE A 253 -5.61 17.76 11.05
N ARG A 254 -6.78 18.37 11.26
CA ARG A 254 -7.30 18.68 12.59
C ARG A 254 -7.49 17.42 13.43
N GLU A 255 -8.02 16.35 12.84
CA GLU A 255 -8.24 15.07 13.51
C GLU A 255 -6.91 14.32 13.75
N TYR A 256 -6.03 14.28 12.74
CA TYR A 256 -4.72 13.62 12.83
C TYR A 256 -3.82 14.31 13.86
N GLY A 257 -3.76 15.65 13.82
CA GLY A 257 -2.88 16.50 14.62
C GLY A 257 -2.07 17.46 13.75
N GLU A 258 -1.53 18.52 14.36
CA GLU A 258 -0.70 19.49 13.65
C GLU A 258 0.50 18.82 12.98
N VAL A 259 0.72 19.19 11.71
CA VAL A 259 1.86 18.76 10.90
C VAL A 259 2.52 19.98 10.29
N ASP A 260 3.85 19.98 10.25
CA ASP A 260 4.61 21.05 9.60
C ASP A 260 4.50 20.99 8.08
N GLU A 261 4.86 22.11 7.44
CA GLU A 261 4.81 22.27 5.99
C GLU A 261 5.77 21.30 5.26
N GLU A 262 6.89 20.91 5.88
CA GLU A 262 7.78 19.88 5.32
C GLU A 262 7.06 18.52 5.20
N THR A 263 6.25 18.16 6.19
CA THR A 263 5.45 16.93 6.17
C THR A 263 4.37 16.97 5.12
N LYS A 264 3.67 18.10 4.99
CA LYS A 264 2.65 18.31 3.96
C LYS A 264 3.26 18.27 2.56
N LEU A 265 4.43 18.88 2.36
CA LEU A 265 5.17 18.84 1.10
C LEU A 265 5.53 17.40 0.72
N LEU A 266 6.07 16.61 1.66
CA LEU A 266 6.38 15.20 1.39
C LEU A 266 5.10 14.39 1.10
N ALA A 267 4.04 14.61 1.85
CA ALA A 267 2.75 13.93 1.61
C ALA A 267 2.20 14.22 0.21
N ARG A 268 2.20 15.49 -0.21
CA ARG A 268 1.76 15.88 -1.55
C ARG A 268 2.69 15.32 -2.64
N LEU A 269 4.00 15.33 -2.43
CA LEU A 269 4.97 14.72 -3.34
C LEU A 269 4.70 13.23 -3.55
N MET A 270 4.51 12.48 -2.46
CA MET A 270 4.23 11.04 -2.54
C MET A 270 2.86 10.76 -3.18
N ALA A 271 1.88 11.63 -2.94
CA ALA A 271 0.55 11.57 -3.55
C ALA A 271 0.55 11.85 -5.06
N VAL A 272 1.61 12.44 -5.61
CA VAL A 272 1.81 12.60 -7.06
C VAL A 272 2.69 11.47 -7.60
N TYR A 273 3.81 11.19 -6.92
CA TYR A 273 4.81 10.24 -7.36
C TYR A 273 4.28 8.81 -7.46
N ILE A 274 3.60 8.31 -6.42
CA ILE A 274 3.11 6.93 -6.39
C ILE A 274 2.09 6.66 -7.51
N PRO A 275 1.06 7.52 -7.71
CA PRO A 275 0.14 7.35 -8.83
C PRO A 275 0.79 7.40 -10.21
N MET A 276 1.87 8.18 -10.42
CA MET A 276 2.61 8.12 -11.69
C MET A 276 3.21 6.73 -11.94
N LEU A 277 3.72 6.06 -10.90
CA LEU A 277 4.21 4.68 -11.00
C LEU A 277 3.06 3.70 -11.28
N ILE A 278 1.93 3.87 -10.60
CA ILE A 278 0.73 3.04 -10.82
C ILE A 278 0.17 3.25 -12.23
N TYR A 279 0.16 4.49 -12.73
CA TYR A 279 -0.28 4.83 -14.08
C TYR A 279 0.55 4.09 -15.13
N ARG A 280 1.88 4.11 -14.98
CA ARG A 280 2.79 3.33 -15.84
C ARG A 280 2.46 1.84 -15.81
N GLN A 281 2.35 1.25 -14.62
CA GLN A 281 2.00 -0.17 -14.48
C GLN A 281 0.64 -0.50 -15.12
N ALA A 282 -0.34 0.38 -14.94
CA ALA A 282 -1.68 0.22 -15.51
C ALA A 282 -1.66 0.29 -17.04
N LYS A 283 -0.83 1.15 -17.63
CA LYS A 283 -0.60 1.19 -19.08
C LYS A 283 0.05 -0.08 -19.60
N ASP A 284 1.09 -0.58 -18.91
CA ASP A 284 1.80 -1.81 -19.29
C ASP A 284 0.86 -3.04 -19.24
N THR A 285 -0.14 -3.02 -18.34
CA THR A 285 -1.10 -4.13 -18.15
C THR A 285 -2.42 -3.93 -18.89
N GLY A 286 -2.65 -2.76 -19.51
CA GLY A 286 -3.90 -2.43 -20.20
C GLY A 286 -5.09 -2.13 -19.28
N ASP A 287 -4.86 -1.91 -17.97
CA ASP A 287 -5.93 -1.58 -17.01
C ASP A 287 -6.31 -0.10 -17.10
N THR A 288 -7.27 0.19 -17.99
CA THR A 288 -7.73 1.56 -18.25
C THR A 288 -8.39 2.21 -17.05
N ARG A 289 -9.06 1.44 -16.18
CA ARG A 289 -9.76 1.96 -15.01
C ARG A 289 -8.77 2.42 -13.95
N VAL A 290 -7.73 1.62 -13.67
CA VAL A 290 -6.64 1.99 -12.76
C VAL A 290 -5.81 3.14 -13.33
N ALA A 291 -5.57 3.15 -14.65
CA ALA A 291 -4.86 4.24 -15.29
C ALA A 291 -5.62 5.58 -15.15
N GLN A 292 -6.94 5.58 -15.32
CA GLN A 292 -7.76 6.78 -15.14
C GLN A 292 -7.75 7.25 -13.69
N GLU A 293 -7.98 6.36 -12.72
CA GLU A 293 -7.94 6.74 -11.30
C GLU A 293 -6.59 7.30 -10.90
N ALA A 294 -5.48 6.72 -11.37
CA ALA A 294 -4.15 7.25 -11.08
C ALA A 294 -3.96 8.69 -11.59
N ARG A 295 -4.53 9.04 -12.76
CA ARG A 295 -4.53 10.42 -13.28
C ARG A 295 -5.42 11.34 -12.44
N ASP A 296 -6.60 10.88 -12.06
CA ASP A 296 -7.53 11.67 -11.25
C ASP A 296 -6.96 11.95 -9.85
N ILE A 297 -6.22 11.00 -9.28
CA ILE A 297 -5.46 11.17 -8.04
C ILE A 297 -4.38 12.25 -8.21
N ILE A 298 -3.62 12.25 -9.32
CA ILE A 298 -2.60 13.29 -9.58
C ILE A 298 -3.26 14.68 -9.61
N LYS A 299 -4.37 14.82 -10.35
CA LYS A 299 -5.12 16.08 -10.42
C LYS A 299 -5.60 16.52 -9.05
N ARG A 300 -6.17 15.59 -8.27
CA ARG A 300 -6.62 15.84 -6.90
C ARG A 300 -5.47 16.30 -6.01
N ALA A 301 -4.34 15.61 -6.02
CA ALA A 301 -3.18 15.95 -5.22
C ALA A 301 -2.60 17.34 -5.58
N LEU A 302 -2.76 17.77 -6.83
CA LEU A 302 -2.31 19.08 -7.31
C LEU A 302 -3.36 20.19 -7.18
N ALA A 303 -4.63 19.86 -6.91
CA ALA A 303 -5.65 20.86 -6.64
C ALA A 303 -5.42 21.58 -5.30
N GLU A 304 -5.56 22.90 -5.30
CA GLU A 304 -5.58 23.74 -4.10
C GLU A 304 -6.99 23.81 -3.51
N SER A 305 -7.10 24.09 -2.21
CA SER A 305 -8.40 24.42 -1.60
C SER A 305 -8.88 25.77 -2.14
N CYS A 306 -10.14 25.85 -2.56
CA CYS A 306 -10.77 27.10 -2.99
C CYS A 306 -10.93 28.10 -1.83
#